data_AF-A0AAV2YMW1-F1
#
_entry.id   AF-A0AAV2YMW1-F1
#
_cell.length_a   1.000
_cell.length_b   1.000
_cell.length_c   1.000
_cell.angle_alpha   90.00
_cell.angle_beta   90.00
_cell.angle_gamma   90.00
#
_symmetry.space_group_name_H-M   'P 1'
#
loop_
_entity.id
_entity.type
_entity.pdbx_description
1 polymer ?
#
loop_
_entity_poly.entity_id
_entity_poly.type
_entity_poly.pdbx_seq_one_letter_code
_entity_poly.pdbx_strand_id
1 'polypeptide(L)'
;MSGATKLKLLVLSNLEGRIKLVANLCERIICSEDGDVDAILVNGGFVAAQGARQYEALEHVAAAEGDMMALISRLEMITCRVIYVPSEV
;
A
#
# COMPACT_ATOMS: atom_id res chain seq x y z
N MET A 1 -27.37 -24.40 -1.84
CA MET A 1 -26.97 -23.68 -0.62
C MET A 1 -26.02 -22.58 -1.06
N SER A 2 -26.52 -21.34 -1.23
CA SER A 2 -25.66 -20.21 -1.57
C SER A 2 -25.02 -19.73 -0.27
N GLY A 3 -23.80 -20.21 0.00
CA GLY A 3 -22.99 -19.69 1.09
C GLY A 3 -22.57 -18.28 0.70
N ALA A 4 -22.99 -17.28 1.47
CA ALA A 4 -22.51 -15.92 1.28
C ALA A 4 -21.00 -15.90 1.54
N THR A 5 -20.20 -15.77 0.49
CA THR A 5 -18.77 -15.51 0.59
C THR A 5 -18.59 -14.11 1.15
N LYS A 6 -18.10 -14.02 2.39
CA LYS A 6 -17.66 -12.75 2.97
C LYS A 6 -16.29 -12.41 2.40
N LEU A 7 -16.13 -11.17 1.94
CA LEU A 7 -14.86 -10.59 1.51
C LEU A 7 -14.47 -9.53 2.52
N LYS A 8 -13.28 -9.64 3.10
CA LYS A 8 -12.73 -8.68 4.04
C LYS A 8 -11.61 -7.89 3.37
N LEU A 9 -11.88 -6.60 3.18
CA LEU A 9 -11.01 -5.68 2.45
C LEU A 9 -10.40 -4.65 3.40
N LEU A 10 -9.08 -4.52 3.39
CA LEU A 10 -8.40 -3.39 4.04
C LEU A 10 -8.27 -2.25 3.04
N VAL A 11 -8.87 -1.11 3.34
CA VAL A 11 -8.80 0.08 2.48
C VAL A 11 -7.81 1.08 3.09
N LEU A 12 -6.82 1.47 2.30
CA LEU A 12 -5.80 2.46 2.63
C LEU A 12 -5.85 3.60 1.60
N SER A 13 -5.42 4.78 1.99
CA SER A 13 -5.34 5.95 1.11
C SER A 13 -4.27 6.90 1.60
N ASN A 14 -3.68 7.68 0.69
CA ASN A 14 -2.67 8.71 1.01
C ASN A 14 -1.57 8.18 1.95
N LEU A 15 -0.95 7.06 1.55
CA LEU A 15 0.19 6.50 2.27
C LEU A 15 1.40 7.44 2.24
N GLU A 16 1.58 8.22 1.16
CA GLU A 16 2.61 9.22 0.96
C GLU A 16 4.03 8.71 1.29
N GLY A 17 4.33 7.43 1.01
CA GLY A 17 5.64 6.86 1.36
C GLY A 17 5.88 6.63 2.86
N ARG A 18 4.87 6.77 3.73
CA ARG A 18 5.02 6.64 5.20
C ARG A 18 5.18 5.19 5.65
N ILE A 19 6.30 4.57 5.28
CA ILE A 19 6.57 3.14 5.48
C ILE A 19 6.49 2.69 6.95
N LYS A 20 6.90 3.55 7.89
CA LYS A 20 6.82 3.25 9.34
C LYS A 20 5.37 3.13 9.83
N LEU A 21 4.47 3.97 9.34
CA LEU A 21 3.06 3.88 9.70
C LEU A 21 2.42 2.62 9.13
N VAL A 22 2.73 2.30 7.88
CA VAL A 22 2.27 1.07 7.22
C VAL A 22 2.82 -0.16 7.95
N ALA A 23 4.09 -0.14 8.35
CA ALA A 23 4.71 -1.20 9.12
C ALA A 23 4.01 -1.47 10.46
N ASN A 24 3.74 -0.41 11.22
CA ASN A 24 3.02 -0.52 12.50
C ASN A 24 1.58 -1.01 12.30
N LEU A 25 0.92 -0.59 11.21
CA LEU A 25 -0.43 -1.07 10.87
C LEU A 25 -0.40 -2.57 10.56
N CYS A 26 0.53 -3.04 9.73
CA CYS A 26 0.67 -4.45 9.40
C CYS A 26 0.89 -5.31 10.66
N GLU A 27 1.78 -4.89 11.56
CA GLU A 27 2.01 -5.59 12.83
C GLU A 27 0.74 -5.69 13.67
N ARG A 28 -0.01 -4.59 13.79
CA ARG A 28 -1.27 -4.60 14.55
C ARG A 28 -2.33 -5.52 13.95
N ILE A 29 -2.40 -5.62 12.62
CA ILE A 29 -3.35 -6.49 11.93
C ILE A 29 -2.94 -7.96 12.10
N ILE A 30 -1.65 -8.28 11.90
CA ILE A 30 -1.12 -9.64 12.06
C ILE A 30 -1.32 -10.16 13.49
N CYS A 31 -1.22 -9.29 14.50
CA CYS A 31 -1.44 -9.67 15.90
C CYS A 31 -2.93 -9.66 16.34
N SER A 32 -3.87 -9.35 15.45
CA SER A 32 -5.30 -9.31 15.78
C SER A 32 -5.96 -10.67 15.56
N GLU A 33 -6.91 -11.04 16.43
CA GLU A 33 -7.76 -12.24 16.26
C GLU A 33 -8.63 -12.18 14.99
N ASP A 34 -8.91 -10.98 14.50
CA ASP A 34 -9.67 -10.70 13.28
C ASP A 34 -8.72 -10.08 12.23
N GLY A 35 -7.49 -10.60 12.13
CA GLY A 35 -6.44 -10.10 11.23
C GLY A 35 -6.49 -10.63 9.79
N ASP A 36 -7.42 -11.52 9.47
CA ASP A 36 -7.57 -12.12 8.14
C ASP A 36 -8.11 -11.09 7.13
N VAL A 37 -7.25 -10.68 6.20
CA VAL A 37 -7.60 -9.75 5.13
C VAL A 37 -7.43 -10.46 3.79
N ASP A 38 -8.48 -10.50 2.98
CA ASP A 38 -8.45 -11.17 1.68
C ASP A 38 -7.66 -10.37 0.63
N ALA A 39 -7.80 -9.04 0.69
CA ALA A 39 -7.15 -8.11 -0.20
C ALA A 39 -6.99 -6.71 0.44
N ILE A 40 -6.00 -5.97 -0.04
CA ILE A 40 -5.73 -4.59 0.34
C ILE A 40 -6.02 -3.71 -0.88
N LEU A 41 -6.84 -2.68 -0.70
CA LEU A 41 -7.09 -1.64 -1.69
C LEU A 41 -6.37 -0.37 -1.25
N VAL A 42 -5.44 0.12 -2.07
CA VAL A 42 -4.78 1.42 -1.85
C VAL A 42 -5.32 2.43 -2.85
N ASN A 43 -6.10 3.38 -2.35
CA ASN A 43 -6.67 4.46 -3.13
C ASN A 43 -5.78 5.70 -3.10
N GLY A 44 -4.96 5.87 -4.13
CA GLY A 44 -4.16 7.06 -4.34
C GLY A 44 -3.01 7.24 -3.35
N GLY A 45 -2.12 8.19 -3.68
CA GLY A 45 -1.04 8.65 -2.81
C GLY A 45 -0.17 7.51 -2.25
N PHE A 46 0.21 6.54 -3.08
CA PHE A 46 1.03 5.40 -2.65
C PHE A 46 2.43 5.86 -2.21
N VAL A 47 3.06 6.69 -3.03
CA VAL A 47 4.33 7.40 -2.77
C VAL A 47 4.12 8.90 -2.94
N ALA A 48 4.90 9.71 -2.22
CA ALA A 48 4.80 11.17 -2.29
C ALA A 48 5.22 11.69 -3.66
N ALA A 49 4.43 12.59 -4.25
CA ALA A 49 4.80 13.27 -5.49
C ALA A 49 5.96 14.24 -5.20
N GLN A 50 7.18 13.92 -5.64
CA GLN A 50 8.30 14.86 -5.60
C GLN A 50 8.27 15.72 -6.87
N GLY A 51 8.17 17.05 -6.71
CA GLY A 51 8.27 17.98 -7.83
C GLY A 51 9.72 18.04 -8.33
N ALA A 52 9.98 17.66 -9.57
CA ALA A 52 11.35 17.46 -10.05
C ALA A 52 11.72 18.33 -11.26
N ARG A 53 12.95 18.88 -11.24
CA ARG A 53 13.67 19.35 -12.44
C ARG A 53 14.22 18.14 -13.21
N GLN A 54 14.37 18.24 -14.53
CA GLN A 54 14.55 17.09 -15.45
C GLN A 54 15.66 16.07 -15.13
N TYR A 55 16.81 16.47 -14.56
CA TYR A 55 17.89 15.53 -14.22
C TYR A 55 17.67 14.88 -12.84
N GLU A 56 17.16 15.66 -11.88
CA GLU A 56 16.69 15.16 -10.58
C GLU A 56 15.50 14.19 -10.79
N ALA A 57 14.71 14.38 -11.85
CA ALA A 57 13.52 13.58 -12.13
C ALA A 57 13.82 12.08 -12.29
N LEU A 58 14.92 11.67 -12.92
CA LEU A 58 15.22 10.24 -13.08
C LEU A 58 15.63 9.58 -11.75
N GLU A 59 16.44 10.24 -10.95
CA GLU A 59 16.80 9.76 -9.61
C GLU A 59 15.59 9.75 -8.67
N HIS A 60 14.74 10.77 -8.73
CA HIS A 60 13.49 10.84 -7.97
C HIS A 60 12.49 9.77 -8.39
N VAL A 61 12.40 9.45 -9.69
CA VAL A 61 11.55 8.35 -10.17
C VAL A 61 12.06 7.01 -9.65
N ALA A 62 13.36 6.73 -9.76
CA ALA A 62 13.94 5.49 -9.23
C ALA A 62 13.76 5.37 -7.71
N ALA A 63 13.90 6.47 -6.96
CA ALA A 63 13.64 6.49 -5.53
C ALA A 63 12.15 6.24 -5.21
N ALA A 64 11.23 6.88 -5.94
CA ALA A 64 9.79 6.67 -5.77
C ALA A 64 9.36 5.24 -6.11
N GLU A 65 9.95 4.62 -7.14
CA GLU A 65 9.75 3.21 -7.45
C GLU A 65 10.27 2.31 -6.32
N GLY A 66 11.46 2.61 -5.78
CA GLY A 66 12.01 1.90 -4.63
C GLY A 66 11.10 1.98 -3.39
N ASP A 67 10.60 3.17 -3.07
CA ASP A 67 9.67 3.39 -1.96
C ASP A 67 8.33 2.66 -2.18
N MET A 68 7.82 2.65 -3.41
CA MET A 68 6.62 1.90 -3.79
C MET A 68 6.83 0.39 -3.57
N MET A 69 7.94 -0.16 -4.05
CA MET A 69 8.26 -1.58 -3.88
C MET A 69 8.42 -1.96 -2.40
N ALA A 70 9.05 -1.10 -1.60
CA ALA A 70 9.20 -1.33 -0.17
C ALA A 70 7.85 -1.33 0.56
N LEU A 71 6.92 -0.44 0.17
CA LEU A 71 5.56 -0.42 0.69
C LEU A 71 4.75 -1.66 0.30
N ILE A 72 4.80 -2.07 -0.98
CA ILE A 72 4.12 -3.29 -1.45
C ILE A 72 4.60 -4.50 -0.65
N SER A 73 5.93 -4.67 -0.54
CA SER A 73 6.52 -5.76 0.24
C SER A 73 6.08 -5.75 1.70
N ARG A 74 5.86 -4.57 2.29
CA ARG A 74 5.36 -4.48 3.67
C ARG A 74 3.89 -4.89 3.80
N LEU A 75 3.05 -4.55 2.82
CA LEU A 75 1.63 -4.93 2.77
C LEU A 75 1.44 -6.43 2.49
N GLU A 76 2.35 -7.02 1.71
CA GLU A 76 2.36 -8.46 1.40
C GLU A 76 2.54 -9.36 2.63
N MET A 77 3.03 -8.83 3.75
CA MET A 77 3.06 -9.56 5.03
C MET A 77 1.66 -9.85 5.60
N ILE A 78 0.63 -9.10 5.18
CA ILE A 78 -0.75 -9.36 5.57
C ILE A 78 -1.42 -10.28 4.53
N THR A 79 -1.31 -9.95 3.24
CA THR A 79 -1.91 -10.71 2.14
C THR A 79 -1.23 -10.40 0.81
N CYS A 80 -1.16 -11.38 -0.09
CA CYS A 80 -0.52 -11.24 -1.41
C CYS A 80 -1.36 -10.47 -2.44
N ARG A 81 -2.57 -10.00 -2.08
CA ARG A 81 -3.47 -9.30 -3.00
C ARG A 81 -3.53 -7.81 -2.67
N VAL A 82 -2.61 -7.03 -3.25
CA VAL A 82 -2.63 -5.57 -3.17
C VAL A 82 -3.16 -5.00 -4.50
N ILE A 83 -4.28 -4.28 -4.43
CA ILE A 83 -4.89 -3.56 -5.53
C ILE A 83 -4.59 -2.09 -5.28
N TYR A 84 -3.85 -1.42 -6.17
CA TYR A 84 -3.64 0.02 -6.06
C TYR A 84 -4.39 0.74 -7.18
N VAL A 85 -5.00 1.87 -6.84
CA VAL A 85 -5.61 2.80 -7.79
C VAL A 85 -4.75 4.06 -7.75
N PRO A 86 -4.05 4.42 -8.85
CA PRO A 86 -3.29 5.65 -8.88
C PRO A 86 -4.22 6.87 -8.75
N SER A 87 -3.76 7.92 -8.05
CA SER A 87 -4.45 9.20 -8.06
C SER A 87 -4.41 9.80 -9.47
N GLU A 88 -5.49 10.40 -9.93
CA GLU A 88 -5.44 11.26 -11.11
C GLU A 88 -4.47 12.43 -10.85
N VAL A 89 -3.62 12.70 -11.84
CA VAL A 89 -2.60 13.77 -11.82
C VAL A 89 -3.23 15.12 -12.11
#